data_AF-A0A9N8KMG3-F1
#
_entry.id   AF-A0A9N8KMG3-F1
#
_cell.length_a   1.000
_cell.length_b   1.000
_cell.length_c   1.000
_cell.angle_alpha   90.00
_cell.angle_beta   90.00
_cell.angle_gamma   90.00
#
_symmetry.space_group_name_H-M   'P 1'
#
loop_
_entity.id
_entity.type
_entity.pdbx_description
1 polymer ?
#
loop_
_entity_poly.entity_id
_entity_poly.type
_entity_poly.pdbx_seq_one_letter_code
_entity_poly.pdbx_strand_id
1 'polypeptide(L)'
;MRTSPNIIITGTPGVGKTTHCEQLASSTGLTHLNVNKVVKERDCEDGFDDELNSVIVDEDKAGGQIIDWHACDMFPQSLIDLVVVIRCNSTILYDRLKGRGYSDKKLDENMDAEIMEVLLQEARDSYDEEIVVELQSDDLDQIDENLERIQTWIQNWKKDHSEA
;
A
#
# COMPACT_ATOMS: atom_id res chain seq x y z
N MET A 1 12.02 20.99 -3.35
CA MET A 1 11.41 20.14 -2.30
C MET A 1 10.13 19.55 -2.88
N ARG A 2 9.76 18.32 -2.53
CA ARG A 2 8.52 17.70 -3.03
C ARG A 2 7.31 18.41 -2.45
N THR A 3 6.26 18.59 -3.25
CA THR A 3 5.01 19.27 -2.84
C THR A 3 3.83 18.29 -2.67
N SER A 4 4.08 16.99 -2.85
CA SER A 4 3.11 15.92 -2.59
C SER A 4 3.79 14.68 -1.99
N PRO A 5 3.10 13.98 -1.07
CA PRO A 5 3.66 12.83 -0.40
C PRO A 5 3.62 11.58 -1.28
N ASN A 6 4.42 10.59 -0.92
CA ASN A 6 4.41 9.24 -1.43
C ASN A 6 3.98 8.31 -0.31
N ILE A 7 2.96 7.52 -0.59
CA ILE A 7 2.28 6.70 0.40
C ILE A 7 2.28 5.26 -0.10
N ILE A 8 2.76 4.34 0.73
CA ILE A 8 2.60 2.91 0.50
C ILE A 8 1.31 2.46 1.17
N ILE A 9 0.48 1.73 0.44
CA ILE A 9 -0.63 0.97 1.00
C ILE A 9 -0.31 -0.52 0.82
N THR A 10 0.02 -1.18 1.93
CA THR A 10 0.43 -2.59 1.99
C THR A 10 -0.51 -3.44 2.86
N GLY A 11 -0.23 -4.74 2.94
CA GLY A 11 -1.03 -5.73 3.66
C GLY A 11 -1.29 -6.98 2.81
N THR A 12 -1.84 -8.00 3.44
CA THR A 12 -2.09 -9.31 2.81
C THR A 12 -3.02 -9.18 1.59
N PRO A 13 -2.87 -9.98 0.52
CA PRO A 13 -3.86 -10.04 -0.56
C PRO A 13 -5.29 -10.23 -0.01
N GLY A 14 -6.24 -9.44 -0.49
CA GLY A 14 -7.65 -9.52 -0.07
C GLY A 14 -8.11 -8.53 1.02
N VAL A 15 -7.18 -7.87 1.72
CA VAL A 15 -7.50 -6.96 2.83
C VAL A 15 -8.19 -5.65 2.41
N GLY A 16 -8.00 -5.20 1.16
CA GLY A 16 -8.65 -3.99 0.64
C GLY A 16 -7.72 -2.93 0.04
N LYS A 17 -6.41 -3.19 -0.11
CA LYS A 17 -5.40 -2.24 -0.64
C LYS A 17 -5.85 -1.47 -1.88
N THR A 18 -6.17 -2.19 -2.97
CA THR A 18 -6.55 -1.58 -4.25
C THR A 18 -7.77 -0.68 -4.13
N THR A 19 -8.76 -1.07 -3.31
CA THR A 19 -9.94 -0.24 -3.04
C THR A 19 -9.55 1.08 -2.36
N HIS A 20 -8.67 1.04 -1.35
CA HIS A 20 -8.17 2.26 -0.73
C HIS A 20 -7.39 3.12 -1.72
N CYS A 21 -6.49 2.52 -2.51
CA CYS A 21 -5.64 3.24 -3.45
C CYS A 21 -6.45 3.95 -4.53
N GLU A 22 -7.42 3.27 -5.15
CA GLU A 22 -8.27 3.84 -6.20
C GLU A 22 -9.11 5.01 -5.67
N GLN A 23 -9.69 4.88 -4.47
CA GLN A 23 -10.49 5.94 -3.86
C GLN A 23 -9.65 7.12 -3.37
N LEU A 24 -8.48 6.88 -2.79
CA LEU A 24 -7.53 7.92 -2.42
C LEU A 24 -7.05 8.69 -3.65
N ALA A 25 -6.64 8.01 -4.71
CA ALA A 25 -6.21 8.65 -5.94
C ALA A 25 -7.31 9.56 -6.52
N SER A 26 -8.55 9.05 -6.60
CA SER A 26 -9.71 9.79 -7.09
C SER A 26 -10.01 11.07 -6.28
N SER A 27 -9.89 10.99 -4.95
CA SER A 27 -10.24 12.08 -4.03
C SER A 27 -9.13 13.09 -3.77
N THR A 28 -7.87 12.72 -3.95
CA THR A 28 -6.70 13.54 -3.58
C THR A 28 -5.92 14.07 -4.78
N GLY A 29 -6.14 13.48 -5.96
CA GLY A 29 -5.39 13.76 -7.18
C GLY A 29 -3.98 13.19 -7.21
N LEU A 30 -3.62 12.33 -6.24
CA LEU A 30 -2.39 11.54 -6.28
C LEU A 30 -2.52 10.41 -7.33
N THR A 31 -1.39 9.93 -7.82
CA THR A 31 -1.33 8.87 -8.83
C THR A 31 -1.34 7.49 -8.17
N HIS A 32 -2.25 6.61 -8.59
CA HIS A 32 -2.26 5.22 -8.14
C HIS A 32 -1.25 4.39 -8.94
N LEU A 33 -0.20 3.95 -8.28
CA LEU A 33 0.80 3.03 -8.82
C LEU A 33 0.49 1.60 -8.39
N ASN A 34 -0.13 0.82 -9.28
CA ASN A 34 -0.32 -0.60 -9.04
C ASN A 34 0.89 -1.40 -9.53
N VAL A 35 1.74 -1.80 -8.59
CA VAL A 35 3.03 -2.43 -8.90
C VAL A 35 2.86 -3.76 -9.65
N ASN A 36 1.83 -4.55 -9.33
CA ASN A 36 1.52 -5.78 -10.09
C ASN A 36 1.22 -5.51 -11.58
N LYS A 37 0.55 -4.38 -11.89
CA LYS A 37 0.26 -4.01 -13.28
C LYS A 37 1.53 -3.56 -14.00
N VAL A 38 2.37 -2.75 -13.35
CA VAL A 38 3.64 -2.28 -13.93
C VAL A 38 4.55 -3.45 -14.28
N VAL A 39 4.71 -4.42 -13.37
CA VAL A 39 5.53 -5.63 -13.62
C VAL A 39 5.02 -6.42 -14.82
N LYS A 40 3.69 -6.60 -14.93
CA LYS A 40 3.06 -7.34 -16.04
C LYS A 40 3.17 -6.62 -17.38
N GLU A 41 2.98 -5.30 -17.40
CA GLU A 41 3.01 -4.51 -18.63
C GLU A 41 4.41 -4.42 -19.24
N ARG A 42 5.44 -4.65 -18.43
CA ARG A 42 6.85 -4.57 -18.85
C ARG A 42 7.50 -5.92 -19.11
N ASP A 43 6.73 -7.00 -19.08
CA ASP A 43 7.20 -8.37 -19.37
C ASP A 43 8.39 -8.78 -18.48
N CYS A 44 8.43 -8.29 -17.25
CA CYS A 44 9.44 -8.66 -16.25
C CYS A 44 9.07 -10.04 -15.69
N GLU A 45 9.38 -11.10 -16.44
CA GLU A 45 9.13 -12.50 -16.07
C GLU A 45 10.01 -12.96 -14.89
N ASP A 46 11.20 -12.38 -14.73
CA ASP A 46 12.18 -12.71 -13.68
C ASP A 46 12.19 -11.65 -12.56
N GLY A 47 11.06 -11.47 -11.90
CA GLY A 47 10.98 -10.66 -10.68
C GLY A 47 11.21 -9.16 -10.86
N PHE A 48 11.30 -8.47 -9.73
CA PHE A 48 11.49 -7.02 -9.64
C PHE A 48 12.92 -6.65 -10.08
N ASP A 49 13.11 -6.30 -11.35
CA ASP A 49 14.42 -5.90 -11.88
C ASP A 49 14.83 -4.50 -11.38
N ASP A 50 16.14 -4.23 -11.39
CA ASP A 50 16.74 -2.90 -11.18
C ASP A 50 16.13 -1.85 -12.13
N GLU A 51 15.65 -2.27 -13.30
CA GLU A 51 14.97 -1.40 -14.27
C GLU A 51 13.59 -0.95 -13.76
N LEU A 52 12.82 -1.83 -13.11
CA LEU A 52 11.55 -1.50 -12.45
C LEU A 52 11.79 -0.57 -11.25
N ASN A 53 12.81 -0.87 -10.43
CA ASN A 53 13.25 0.02 -9.36
C ASN A 53 13.63 1.39 -9.90
N SER A 54 14.40 1.47 -10.98
CA SER A 54 14.83 2.75 -11.56
C SER A 54 13.67 3.61 -12.04
N VAL A 55 12.65 2.99 -12.62
CA VAL A 55 11.45 3.66 -13.15
C VAL A 55 10.59 4.20 -12.02
N ILE A 56 10.35 3.38 -11.00
CA ILE A 56 9.54 3.82 -9.86
C ILE A 56 10.30 4.90 -9.08
N VAL A 57 11.62 4.76 -8.92
CA VAL A 57 12.48 5.76 -8.24
C VAL A 57 12.56 7.09 -9.01
N ASP A 58 12.56 7.08 -10.34
CA ASP A 58 12.58 8.33 -11.13
C ASP A 58 11.22 9.04 -11.17
N GLU A 59 10.10 8.31 -11.16
CA GLU A 59 8.77 8.90 -10.97
C GLU A 59 8.53 9.36 -9.52
N ASP A 60 9.15 8.70 -8.52
CA ASP A 60 9.03 9.01 -7.09
C ASP A 60 9.74 10.31 -6.66
N LYS A 61 10.75 10.75 -7.39
CA LYS A 61 11.44 12.02 -7.08
C LYS A 61 10.51 13.24 -7.15
N ALA A 62 9.44 13.16 -7.94
CA ALA A 62 8.44 14.22 -8.05
C ALA A 62 7.43 14.22 -6.89
N GLY A 63 7.23 13.07 -6.24
CA GLY A 63 6.19 12.86 -5.23
C GLY A 63 4.78 12.70 -5.80
N GLY A 64 3.82 12.40 -4.92
CA GLY A 64 2.39 12.31 -5.28
C GLY A 64 1.93 10.92 -5.69
N GLN A 65 2.59 9.86 -5.22
CA GLN A 65 2.27 8.48 -5.53
C GLN A 65 1.51 7.78 -4.38
N ILE A 66 0.54 6.95 -4.74
CA ILE A 66 -0.08 5.96 -3.86
C ILE A 66 0.29 4.59 -4.40
N ILE A 67 1.20 3.92 -3.70
CA ILE A 67 1.85 2.68 -4.12
C ILE A 67 1.03 1.49 -3.57
N ASP A 68 0.39 0.74 -4.47
CA ASP A 68 -0.38 -0.47 -4.17
C ASP A 68 0.50 -1.70 -4.41
N TRP A 69 1.08 -2.20 -3.32
CA TRP A 69 1.93 -3.37 -3.35
C TRP A 69 1.87 -4.12 -2.02
N HIS A 70 2.21 -5.41 -2.05
CA HIS A 70 2.15 -6.24 -0.85
C HIS A 70 3.51 -6.38 -0.17
N ALA A 71 4.65 -6.14 -0.85
CA ALA A 71 5.99 -6.24 -0.24
C ALA A 71 6.70 -4.88 -0.26
N CYS A 72 6.64 -4.15 0.84
CA CYS A 72 7.02 -2.74 0.89
C CYS A 72 8.53 -2.48 1.08
N ASP A 73 9.31 -3.50 1.43
CA ASP A 73 10.76 -3.42 1.70
C ASP A 73 11.63 -2.93 0.52
N MET A 74 11.07 -2.86 -0.68
CA MET A 74 11.77 -2.52 -1.91
C MET A 74 12.03 -1.00 -2.10
N PHE A 75 11.31 -0.11 -1.41
CA PHE A 75 11.43 1.34 -1.64
C PHE A 75 12.40 2.00 -0.65
N PRO A 76 13.34 2.86 -1.13
CA PRO A 76 14.21 3.64 -0.25
C PRO A 76 13.38 4.46 0.75
N GLN A 77 13.72 4.37 2.03
CA GLN A 77 13.03 5.10 3.11
C GLN A 77 12.90 6.61 2.82
N SER A 78 13.92 7.22 2.22
CA SER A 78 13.93 8.66 1.88
C SER A 78 12.86 9.10 0.87
N LEU A 79 12.22 8.15 0.17
CA LEU A 79 11.18 8.44 -0.82
C LEU A 79 9.76 8.29 -0.27
N ILE A 80 9.59 7.68 0.89
CA ILE A 80 8.29 7.30 1.45
C ILE A 80 7.96 8.17 2.65
N ASP A 81 6.78 8.79 2.64
CA ASP A 81 6.34 9.70 3.69
C ASP A 81 5.35 9.04 4.67
N LEU A 82 4.67 7.98 4.23
CA LEU A 82 3.72 7.20 5.04
C LEU A 82 3.62 5.76 4.51
N VAL A 83 3.57 4.80 5.41
CA VAL A 83 3.26 3.39 5.12
C VAL A 83 1.99 3.01 5.86
N VAL A 84 0.96 2.62 5.13
CA VAL A 84 -0.31 2.16 5.69
C VAL A 84 -0.42 0.65 5.49
N VAL A 85 -0.46 -0.09 6.58
CA VAL A 85 -0.69 -1.53 6.58
C VAL A 85 -2.16 -1.81 6.82
N ILE A 86 -2.87 -2.23 5.77
CA ILE A 86 -4.28 -2.60 5.85
C ILE A 86 -4.40 -4.04 6.35
N ARG A 87 -5.17 -4.22 7.42
CA ARG A 87 -5.45 -5.49 8.09
C ARG A 87 -6.91 -5.88 7.92
N CYS A 88 -7.19 -7.17 8.05
CA CYS A 88 -8.55 -7.67 7.99
C CYS A 88 -8.72 -8.88 8.91
N ASN A 89 -9.88 -8.96 9.55
CA ASN A 89 -10.27 -10.12 10.34
C ASN A 89 -10.16 -11.39 9.49
N SER A 90 -9.51 -12.42 10.03
CA SER A 90 -9.20 -13.63 9.30
C SER A 90 -10.44 -14.32 8.72
N THR A 91 -11.59 -14.27 9.40
CA THR A 91 -12.84 -14.87 8.90
C THR A 91 -13.32 -14.14 7.64
N ILE A 92 -13.30 -12.81 7.69
CA ILE A 92 -13.73 -11.95 6.58
C ILE A 92 -12.75 -12.08 5.41
N LEU A 93 -11.45 -12.08 5.70
CA LEU A 93 -10.41 -12.24 4.69
C LEU A 93 -10.53 -13.60 3.97
N TYR A 94 -10.78 -14.67 4.72
CA TYR A 94 -11.00 -16.00 4.16
C TYR A 94 -12.18 -15.99 3.17
N ASP A 95 -13.32 -15.43 3.56
CA ASP A 95 -14.51 -15.35 2.69
C ASP A 95 -14.23 -14.51 1.43
N ARG A 96 -13.51 -13.38 1.57
CA ARG A 96 -13.10 -12.53 0.43
C ARG A 96 -12.19 -13.29 -0.54
N LEU A 97 -11.18 -14.00 -0.03
CA LEU A 97 -10.23 -14.76 -0.86
C LEU A 97 -10.90 -15.97 -1.51
N LYS A 98 -11.75 -16.68 -0.78
CA LYS A 98 -12.53 -17.80 -1.31
C LYS A 98 -13.49 -17.34 -2.40
N GLY A 99 -14.15 -16.20 -2.21
CA GLY A 99 -14.99 -15.56 -3.22
C GLY A 99 -14.23 -15.17 -4.51
N ARG A 100 -12.91 -14.98 -4.42
CA ARG A 100 -12.02 -14.75 -5.58
C ARG A 100 -11.54 -16.04 -6.26
N GLY A 101 -11.96 -17.21 -5.78
CA GLY A 101 -11.61 -18.51 -6.38
C GLY A 101 -10.17 -18.97 -6.10
N TYR A 102 -9.59 -18.54 -4.98
CA TYR A 102 -8.27 -19.02 -4.56
C TYR A 102 -8.32 -20.51 -4.23
N SER A 103 -7.25 -21.25 -4.56
CA SER A 103 -7.13 -22.66 -4.16
C SER A 103 -6.91 -22.77 -2.65
N ASP A 104 -7.26 -23.92 -2.05
CA ASP A 104 -7.08 -24.16 -0.61
C ASP A 104 -5.65 -23.87 -0.15
N LYS A 105 -4.64 -24.33 -0.91
CA LYS A 105 -3.23 -24.02 -0.61
C LYS A 105 -2.96 -22.52 -0.54
N LYS A 106 -3.49 -21.75 -1.51
CA LYS A 106 -3.26 -20.31 -1.57
C LYS A 106 -4.07 -19.57 -0.51
N LEU A 107 -5.25 -20.08 -0.13
CA LEU A 107 -6.01 -19.59 1.00
C LEU A 107 -5.17 -19.74 2.27
N ASP A 108 -4.72 -20.94 2.60
CA ASP A 108 -3.93 -21.23 3.80
C ASP A 108 -2.68 -20.33 3.87
N GLU A 109 -1.92 -20.21 2.77
CA GLU A 109 -0.74 -19.35 2.69
C GLU A 109 -1.05 -17.87 3.02
N ASN A 110 -2.15 -17.32 2.50
CA ASN A 110 -2.52 -15.93 2.76
C ASN A 110 -3.12 -15.75 4.16
N MET A 111 -3.86 -16.75 4.65
CA MET A 111 -4.40 -16.72 6.00
C MET A 111 -3.29 -16.74 7.04
N ASP A 112 -2.29 -17.61 6.86
CA ASP A 112 -1.12 -17.66 7.74
C ASP A 112 -0.34 -16.34 7.70
N ALA A 113 -0.17 -15.74 6.52
CA ALA A 113 0.51 -14.45 6.39
C ALA A 113 -0.21 -13.33 7.17
N GLU A 114 -1.55 -13.29 7.13
CA GLU A 114 -2.33 -12.29 7.88
C GLU A 114 -2.30 -12.55 9.40
N ILE A 115 -2.42 -13.81 9.81
CA ILE A 115 -2.43 -14.21 11.23
C ILE A 115 -1.06 -13.96 11.87
N MET A 116 0.02 -14.24 11.14
CA MET A 116 1.40 -14.03 11.60
C MET A 116 1.87 -12.58 11.39
N GLU A 117 1.01 -11.71 10.87
CA GLU A 117 1.26 -10.28 10.66
C GLU A 117 2.50 -10.01 9.80
N VAL A 118 2.77 -10.89 8.83
CA VAL A 118 4.03 -10.88 8.05
C VAL A 118 4.28 -9.50 7.44
N LEU A 119 3.26 -8.91 6.81
CA LEU A 119 3.39 -7.61 6.13
C LEU A 119 3.43 -6.41 7.09
N LEU A 120 2.91 -6.56 8.30
CA LEU A 120 3.05 -5.54 9.34
C LEU A 120 4.48 -5.53 9.90
N GLN A 121 5.06 -6.71 10.13
CA GLN A 121 6.43 -6.83 10.58
C GLN A 121 7.41 -6.36 9.51
N GLU A 122 7.20 -6.75 8.25
CA GLU A 122 8.02 -6.28 7.13
C GLU A 122 8.03 -4.74 7.03
N ALA A 123 6.86 -4.09 7.18
CA ALA A 123 6.77 -2.63 7.19
C ALA A 123 7.55 -2.00 8.36
N ARG A 124 7.46 -2.57 9.57
CA ARG A 124 8.18 -2.08 10.76
C ARG A 124 9.69 -2.31 10.69
N ASP A 125 10.12 -3.39 10.04
CA ASP A 125 11.54 -3.68 9.85
C ASP A 125 12.15 -2.78 8.76
N SER A 126 11.34 -2.33 7.80
CA SER A 126 11.79 -1.57 6.62
C SER A 126 11.68 -0.06 6.77
N TYR A 127 10.85 0.44 7.68
CA TYR A 127 10.55 1.88 7.83
C TYR A 127 10.54 2.32 9.29
N ASP A 128 10.74 3.62 9.52
CA ASP A 128 10.64 4.20 10.85
C ASP A 128 9.23 4.00 11.44
N GLU A 129 9.16 3.59 12.71
CA GLU A 129 7.90 3.28 13.40
C GLU A 129 6.88 4.43 13.31
N GLU A 130 7.36 5.67 13.29
CA GLU A 130 6.52 6.88 13.24
C GLU A 130 5.73 7.04 11.94
N ILE A 131 6.20 6.44 10.84
CA ILE A 131 5.54 6.51 9.53
C ILE A 131 4.74 5.25 9.19
N VAL A 132 4.78 4.22 10.03
CA VAL A 132 4.05 2.97 9.84
C VAL A 132 2.73 3.00 10.60
N VAL A 133 1.62 3.00 9.87
CA VAL A 133 0.26 3.07 10.42
C VAL A 133 -0.52 1.81 10.05
N GLU A 134 -1.04 1.12 11.06
CA GLU A 134 -1.93 -0.02 10.90
C GLU A 134 -3.40 0.44 10.89
N LEU A 135 -4.19 -0.08 9.93
CA LEU A 135 -5.63 0.21 9.79
C LEU A 135 -6.44 -1.06 9.53
N GLN A 136 -7.59 -1.18 10.19
CA GLN A 136 -8.53 -2.30 9.98
C GLN A 136 -9.46 -2.01 8.79
N SER A 137 -9.81 -3.04 8.00
CA SER A 137 -10.66 -2.91 6.80
C SER A 137 -11.64 -4.08 6.64
N ASP A 138 -12.46 -4.32 7.66
CA ASP A 138 -13.44 -5.40 7.73
C ASP A 138 -14.75 -5.09 7.00
N ASP A 139 -15.19 -3.83 7.06
CA ASP A 139 -16.44 -3.35 6.48
C ASP A 139 -16.27 -2.01 5.75
N LEU A 140 -17.38 -1.50 5.20
CA LEU A 140 -17.37 -0.25 4.43
C LEU A 140 -17.17 0.98 5.31
N ASP A 141 -17.70 0.97 6.53
CA ASP A 141 -17.56 2.11 7.46
C ASP A 141 -16.09 2.32 7.82
N GLN A 142 -15.36 1.23 8.08
CA GLN A 142 -13.92 1.29 8.32
C GLN A 142 -13.12 1.75 7.08
N ILE A 143 -13.54 1.38 5.87
CA ILE A 143 -12.91 1.87 4.65
C ILE A 143 -13.09 3.40 4.56
N ASP A 144 -14.30 3.90 4.80
CA ASP A 144 -14.60 5.34 4.76
C ASP A 144 -13.78 6.11 5.83
N GLU A 145 -13.73 5.60 7.07
CA GLU A 145 -12.91 6.15 8.14
C GLU A 145 -11.41 6.18 7.79
N ASN A 146 -10.89 5.10 7.20
CA ASN A 146 -9.50 5.02 6.76
C ASN A 146 -9.19 6.05 5.68
N LEU A 147 -10.09 6.22 4.71
CA LEU A 147 -9.94 7.20 3.64
C LEU A 147 -9.90 8.63 4.19
N GLU A 148 -10.84 8.99 5.08
CA GLU A 148 -10.87 10.30 5.73
C GLU A 148 -9.58 10.58 6.52
N ARG A 149 -9.10 9.57 7.26
CA ARG A 149 -7.87 9.67 8.06
C ARG A 149 -6.64 9.90 7.16
N ILE A 150 -6.49 9.13 6.09
CA ILE A 150 -5.35 9.25 5.17
C ILE A 150 -5.43 10.56 4.38
N GLN A 151 -6.62 10.98 3.93
CA GLN A 151 -6.83 12.28 3.27
C GLN A 151 -6.44 13.45 4.17
N THR A 152 -6.86 13.41 5.43
CA THR A 152 -6.51 14.43 6.42
C THR A 152 -4.99 14.50 6.62
N TRP A 153 -4.34 13.34 6.71
CA TRP A 153 -2.88 13.27 6.78
C TRP A 153 -2.21 13.89 5.56
N ILE A 154 -2.67 13.56 4.33
CA ILE A 154 -2.15 14.13 3.07
C ILE A 154 -2.29 15.66 3.06
N GLN A 155 -3.44 16.18 3.49
CA GLN A 155 -3.68 17.62 3.54
C GLN A 155 -2.74 18.32 4.51
N ASN A 156 -2.49 17.73 5.69
CA ASN A 156 -1.57 18.30 6.67
C ASN A 156 -0.13 18.24 6.19
N TRP A 157 0.31 17.10 5.65
CA TRP A 157 1.63 16.97 5.04
C TRP A 157 1.86 18.04 3.98
N LYS A 158 0.89 18.27 3.08
CA LYS A 158 0.98 19.30 2.04
C LYS A 158 1.09 20.71 2.61
N LYS A 159 0.39 21.04 3.71
CA LYS A 159 0.50 22.35 4.38
C LYS A 159 1.90 22.54 4.94
N ASP A 160 2.38 21.57 5.71
CA ASP A 160 3.69 21.61 6.38
C ASP A 160 4.86 21.74 5.39
N HIS A 161 4.69 21.22 4.16
CA HIS A 161 5.69 21.27 3.09
C HIS A 161 5.43 22.36 2.03
N SER A 162 4.34 23.12 2.15
CA SER A 162 4.04 24.27 1.27
C SER A 162 4.58 25.59 1.80
N GLU A 163 4.87 25.67 3.10
CA GLU A 163 5.43 26.85 3.78
C GLU A 163 6.97 26.82 3.88
N ALA A 164 7.62 25.86 3.22
CA ALA A 164 9.07 25.64 3.18
C ALA A 164 9.75 26.19 1.91
#